data_AF-A0A7D5MUG7-F1
#
_entry.id   AF-A0A7D5MUG7-F1
#
_cell.length_a   1.000
_cell.length_b   1.000
_cell.length_c   1.000
_cell.angle_alpha   90.00
_cell.angle_beta   90.00
_cell.angle_gamma   90.00
#
_symmetry.space_group_name_H-M   'P 1'
#
loop_
_entity.id
_entity.type
_entity.pdbx_description
1 polymer ?
#
loop_
_entity_poly.entity_id
_entity_poly.type
_entity_poly.pdbx_seq_one_letter_code
_entity_poly.pdbx_strand_id
1 'polypeptide(L)'
;MFCAAAARAGSTLPGHRAWTGILATTDVRGDCRPAVPADAVGEYVASISLLLGPEHQALSPIETVRQLNQQLKDNRPQALRMTTDVPRVHTKAGRQLRE
;
A
#
# COMPACT_ATOMS: atom_id res chain seq x y z
N MET A 1 7.47 12.46 0.76
CA MET A 1 7.87 12.04 2.12
C MET A 1 6.81 11.11 2.76
N PHE A 2 6.17 10.22 1.99
CA PHE A 2 4.99 9.44 2.44
C PHE A 2 5.38 8.14 3.19
N CYS A 3 6.36 7.41 2.66
CA CYS A 3 6.71 6.09 3.18
C CYS A 3 7.62 6.11 4.42
N ALA A 4 8.09 7.28 4.86
CA ALA A 4 8.95 7.41 6.05
C ALA A 4 8.20 7.03 7.35
N ALA A 5 6.91 7.35 7.43
CA ALA A 5 6.05 6.94 8.56
C ALA A 5 5.82 5.42 8.56
N ALA A 6 5.61 4.83 7.37
CA ALA A 6 5.42 3.39 7.21
C ALA A 6 6.67 2.57 7.58
N ALA A 7 7.87 3.07 7.27
CA ALA A 7 9.12 2.41 7.64
C ALA A 7 9.34 2.36 9.17
N ARG A 8 8.96 3.42 9.91
CA ARG A 8 8.98 3.36 11.39
C ARG A 8 7.97 2.34 11.94
N ALA A 9 6.77 2.26 11.37
CA ALA A 9 5.77 1.27 11.78
C ALA A 9 6.28 -0.18 11.55
N GLY A 10 7.02 -0.43 10.46
CA GLY A 10 7.66 -1.72 10.20
C GLY A 10 8.67 -2.14 11.28
N SER A 11 9.43 -1.18 11.83
CA SER A 11 10.40 -1.44 12.91
C SER A 11 9.77 -1.75 14.27
N THR A 12 8.49 -1.39 14.46
CA THR A 12 7.75 -1.61 15.72
C THR A 12 6.93 -2.89 15.74
N LEU A 13 6.86 -3.65 14.63
CA LEU A 13 6.12 -4.91 14.52
C LEU A 13 7.05 -6.09 14.86
N PRO A 14 7.07 -6.62 16.10
CA PRO A 14 8.05 -7.63 16.49
C PRO A 14 7.72 -8.97 15.81
N GLY A 15 8.73 -9.61 15.21
CA GLY A 15 8.69 -11.05 14.91
C GLY A 15 7.64 -11.54 13.91
N HIS A 16 7.08 -10.69 13.05
CA HIS A 16 6.08 -11.16 12.09
C HIS A 16 6.69 -12.13 11.07
N ARG A 17 6.01 -13.23 10.73
CA ARG A 17 6.40 -14.11 9.61
C ARG A 17 5.46 -13.93 8.41
N ALA A 18 4.70 -12.85 8.41
CA ALA A 18 3.56 -12.61 7.54
C ALA A 18 3.70 -11.28 6.80
N TRP A 19 2.80 -11.06 5.86
CA TRP A 19 2.68 -9.83 5.10
C TRP A 19 2.13 -8.70 5.96
N THR A 20 2.73 -7.52 5.85
CA THR A 20 2.25 -6.29 6.49
C THR A 20 1.60 -5.41 5.42
N GLY A 21 0.29 -5.14 5.58
CA GLY A 21 -0.44 -4.21 4.73
C GLY A 21 -0.29 -2.77 5.20
N ILE A 22 -0.08 -1.85 4.26
CA ILE A 22 0.00 -0.41 4.50
C ILE A 22 -0.98 0.29 3.56
N LEU A 23 -1.81 1.19 4.08
CA LEU A 23 -2.69 2.02 3.26
C LEU A 23 -2.07 3.41 3.08
N ALA A 24 -1.67 3.72 1.84
CA ALA A 24 -1.16 5.03 1.46
C ALA A 24 -2.29 5.86 0.85
N THR A 25 -2.95 6.67 1.68
CA THR A 25 -3.99 7.61 1.24
C THR A 25 -3.37 8.87 0.65
N THR A 26 -3.69 9.22 -0.58
CA THR A 26 -3.01 10.26 -1.36
C THR A 26 -4.03 11.17 -2.05
N ASP A 27 -3.68 12.45 -2.21
CA ASP A 27 -4.42 13.38 -3.09
C ASP A 27 -4.40 12.84 -4.53
N VAL A 28 -5.56 12.87 -5.20
CA VAL A 28 -5.75 12.39 -6.59
C VAL A 28 -6.21 13.48 -7.56
N ARG A 29 -6.28 14.74 -7.14
CA ARG A 29 -6.73 15.86 -7.98
C ARG A 29 -5.92 15.98 -9.28
N GLY A 30 -4.62 15.73 -9.21
CA GLY A 30 -3.71 15.73 -10.36
C GLY A 30 -3.88 14.53 -11.30
N ASP A 31 -4.56 13.46 -10.88
CA ASP A 31 -4.83 12.27 -11.69
C ASP A 31 -6.17 12.37 -12.44
N CYS A 32 -7.06 13.30 -12.06
CA CYS A 32 -8.32 13.56 -12.74
C CYS A 32 -8.11 14.16 -14.14
N ARG A 33 -9.09 13.96 -15.04
CA ARG A 33 -9.12 14.60 -16.37
C ARG A 33 -10.49 15.26 -16.61
N PRO A 34 -10.58 16.61 -16.58
CA PRO A 34 -9.50 17.55 -16.28
C PRO A 34 -9.03 17.43 -14.82
N ALA A 35 -7.82 17.92 -14.54
CA ALA A 35 -7.30 17.97 -13.17
C ALA A 35 -8.20 18.85 -12.30
N VAL A 36 -8.44 18.42 -11.06
CA VAL A 36 -9.23 19.19 -10.10
C VAL A 36 -8.36 20.29 -9.49
N PRO A 37 -8.84 21.54 -9.37
CA PRO A 37 -8.10 22.62 -8.71
C PRO A 37 -7.71 22.31 -7.27
N ALA A 38 -6.54 22.77 -6.83
CA ALA A 38 -6.02 22.49 -5.48
C ALA A 38 -6.86 23.14 -4.36
N ASP A 39 -7.58 24.21 -4.68
CA ASP A 39 -8.50 24.94 -3.80
C ASP A 39 -9.93 24.39 -3.81
N ALA A 40 -10.22 23.36 -4.63
CA ALA A 40 -11.52 22.72 -4.65
C ALA A 40 -11.83 22.04 -3.31
N VAL A 41 -12.95 22.44 -2.70
CA VAL A 41 -13.46 21.88 -1.45
C VAL A 41 -14.15 20.54 -1.73
N GLY A 42 -13.71 19.50 -1.02
CA GLY A 42 -14.25 18.15 -1.16
C GLY A 42 -13.19 17.08 -0.87
N GLU A 43 -13.63 15.81 -0.86
CA GLU A 43 -12.75 14.66 -0.69
C GLU A 43 -12.24 14.18 -2.06
N TYR A 44 -10.94 14.41 -2.31
CA TYR A 44 -10.25 13.97 -3.52
C TYR A 44 -9.05 13.13 -3.15
N VAL A 45 -9.31 11.97 -2.54
CA VAL A 45 -8.29 11.03 -2.09
C VAL A 45 -8.53 9.63 -2.66
N ALA A 46 -7.45 8.88 -2.82
CA ALA A 46 -7.52 7.43 -2.98
C ALA A 46 -6.56 6.76 -2.01
N SER A 47 -6.92 5.57 -1.55
CA SER A 47 -6.05 4.73 -0.73
C SER A 47 -5.43 3.63 -1.58
N ILE A 48 -4.11 3.60 -1.65
CA ILE A 48 -3.36 2.57 -2.36
C ILE A 48 -2.79 1.60 -1.33
N SER A 49 -3.17 0.33 -1.45
CA SER A 49 -2.62 -0.74 -0.63
C SER A 49 -1.20 -1.07 -1.07
N LEU A 50 -0.27 -1.00 -0.13
CA LEU A 50 1.12 -1.42 -0.26
C LEU A 50 1.36 -2.64 0.64
N LEU A 51 2.26 -3.50 0.22
CA LEU A 51 2.52 -4.76 0.91
C LEU A 51 4.01 -4.91 1.21
N LEU A 52 4.36 -5.18 2.46
CA LEU A 52 5.70 -5.60 2.85
C LEU A 52 5.67 -7.09 3.18
N GLY A 53 6.36 -7.88 2.36
CA GLY A 53 6.56 -9.30 2.63
C GLY A 53 7.61 -9.53 3.74
N PRO A 54 7.63 -10.73 4.33
CA PRO A 54 8.57 -11.08 5.39
C PRO A 54 10.05 -10.96 4.98
N GLU A 55 10.36 -11.10 3.69
CA GLU A 55 11.70 -10.91 3.13
C GLU A 55 12.23 -9.48 3.25
N HIS A 56 11.36 -8.50 3.48
CA HIS A 56 11.72 -7.09 3.61
C HIS A 56 12.07 -6.66 5.04
N GLN A 57 12.03 -7.58 6.02
CA GLN A 57 12.19 -7.26 7.44
C GLN A 57 13.62 -6.89 7.86
N ALA A 58 14.61 -7.43 7.17
CA ALA A 58 16.02 -7.13 7.43
C ALA A 58 16.51 -5.89 6.67
N LEU A 59 15.65 -5.26 5.86
CA LEU A 59 16.02 -4.09 5.09
C LEU A 59 16.22 -2.88 5.99
N SER A 60 17.15 -2.02 5.60
CA SER A 60 17.25 -0.71 6.23
C SER A 60 15.95 0.10 6.03
N PRO A 61 15.65 1.07 6.91
CA PRO A 61 14.49 1.94 6.74
C PRO A 61 14.47 2.64 5.37
N ILE A 62 15.63 3.03 4.83
CA ILE A 62 15.74 3.67 3.52
C ILE A 62 15.33 2.72 2.39
N GLU A 63 15.76 1.46 2.45
CA GLU A 63 15.39 0.44 1.47
C GLU A 63 13.90 0.11 1.55
N THR A 64 13.34 0.02 2.76
CA THR A 64 11.89 -0.15 2.96
C THR A 64 11.11 1.00 2.34
N VAL A 65 11.53 2.26 2.58
CA VAL A 65 10.94 3.44 1.94
C VAL A 65 11.02 3.38 0.42
N ARG A 66 12.17 2.95 -0.12
CA ARG A 66 12.39 2.85 -1.57
C ARG A 66 11.44 1.83 -2.19
N GLN A 67 11.31 0.65 -1.58
CA GLN A 67 10.39 -0.41 -2.03
C GLN A 67 8.93 0.05 -2.01
N LEU A 68 8.48 0.65 -0.91
CA LEU A 68 7.11 1.18 -0.80
C LEU A 68 6.84 2.30 -1.81
N ASN A 69 7.80 3.20 -2.03
CA ASN A 69 7.67 4.25 -3.06
C ASN A 69 7.58 3.65 -4.47
N GLN A 70 8.34 2.59 -4.76
CA GLN A 70 8.31 1.92 -6.04
C GLN A 70 6.94 1.25 -6.27
N GLN A 71 6.45 0.47 -5.29
CA GLN A 71 5.10 -0.11 -5.33
C GLN A 71 4.02 0.96 -5.53
N LEU A 72 4.12 2.10 -4.85
CA LEU A 72 3.16 3.18 -4.99
C LEU A 72 3.16 3.75 -6.42
N LYS A 73 4.34 3.99 -7.02
CA LYS A 73 4.46 4.50 -8.39
C LYS A 73 3.90 3.52 -9.41
N ASP A 74 4.25 2.26 -9.28
CA ASP A 74 3.89 1.22 -10.25
C ASP A 74 2.40 0.90 -10.19
N ASN A 75 1.81 0.90 -8.98
CA ASN A 75 0.42 0.51 -8.79
C ASN A 75 -0.55 1.68 -8.83
N ARG A 76 -0.13 2.95 -8.65
CA ARG A 76 -1.03 4.11 -8.64
C ARG A 76 -1.95 4.17 -9.87
N PRO A 77 -1.48 4.06 -11.12
CA PRO A 77 -2.36 4.16 -12.28
C PRO A 77 -3.45 3.09 -12.28
N GLN A 78 -3.11 1.87 -11.86
CA GLN A 78 -4.04 0.75 -11.88
C GLN A 78 -4.99 0.77 -10.68
N ALA A 79 -4.50 1.17 -9.50
CA ALA A 79 -5.30 1.35 -8.29
C ALA A 79 -6.37 2.44 -8.49
N LEU A 80 -6.01 3.55 -9.14
CA LEU A 80 -6.95 4.64 -9.45
C LEU A 80 -7.98 4.27 -10.52
N ARG A 81 -7.64 3.32 -11.40
CA ARG A 81 -8.56 2.82 -12.44
C ARG A 81 -9.35 1.58 -11.99
N MET A 82 -9.04 1.02 -10.82
CA MET A 82 -9.52 -0.29 -10.36
C MET A 82 -9.31 -1.41 -11.40
N THR A 83 -8.24 -1.33 -12.19
CA THR A 83 -7.97 -2.27 -13.30
C THR A 83 -6.93 -3.35 -12.96
N THR A 84 -6.43 -3.39 -11.73
CA THR A 84 -5.46 -4.43 -11.32
C THR A 84 -6.17 -5.75 -11.08
N ASP A 85 -5.84 -6.77 -11.87
CA ASP A 85 -6.05 -8.16 -11.47
C ASP A 85 -5.06 -8.49 -10.35
N VAL A 86 -5.49 -8.34 -9.10
CA VAL A 86 -4.67 -8.73 -7.95
C VAL A 86 -4.69 -10.26 -7.88
N PRO A 87 -3.53 -10.95 -7.91
CA PRO A 87 -3.49 -12.39 -7.70
C PRO A 87 -4.18 -12.70 -6.37
N ARG A 88 -5.25 -13.49 -6.41
CA ARG A 88 -5.92 -13.95 -5.19
C ARG A 88 -4.93 -14.83 -4.44
N VAL A 89 -4.30 -14.28 -3.41
CA VAL A 89 -3.47 -15.08 -2.51
C VAL A 89 -4.43 -15.97 -1.73
N HIS A 90 -4.41 -17.27 -2.00
CA HIS A 90 -5.09 -18.26 -1.18
C HIS A 90 -4.41 -18.27 0.19
N THR A 91 -4.88 -17.45 1.12
CA THR A 91 -4.68 -17.76 2.53
C THR A 91 -5.34 -19.11 2.74
N LYS A 92 -4.57 -20.11 3.18
CA LYS A 92 -5.14 -21.39 3.62
C LYS A 92 -6.17 -21.05 4.69
N ALA A 93 -7.44 -21.02 4.31
CA ALA A 93 -8.53 -20.82 5.23
C ALA A 93 -8.36 -21.87 6.33
N GLY A 94 -8.28 -21.39 7.56
CA GLY A 94 -8.18 -22.25 8.73
C GLY A 94 -9.26 -23.31 8.66
N ARG A 95 -8.82 -24.57 8.77
CA ARG A 95 -9.55 -25.74 9.28
C ARG A 95 -11.08 -25.64 9.14
N GLN A 96 -11.63 -26.30 8.12
CA GLN A 96 -13.05 -26.62 8.06
C GLN A 96 -13.49 -27.20 9.42
N LEU A 97 -14.31 -26.47 10.16
CA LEU A 97 -15.10 -27.02 11.24
C LEU A 97 -16.11 -27.94 10.56
N ARG A 98 -15.92 -29.25 10.74
CA ARG A 98 -16.89 -30.28 10.36
C ARG A 98 -17.91 -30.36 11.50
N GLU A 99 -19.18 -30.16 11.16
CA GLU A 99 -20.31 -30.76 11.88
C GLU A 99 -20.49 -32.21 11.40
#